data_AF-A0A2E5ZNA6-F1
#
_entry.id   AF-A0A2E5ZNA6-F1
#
_cell.length_a   1.000
_cell.length_b   1.000
_cell.length_c   1.000
_cell.angle_alpha   90.00
_cell.angle_beta   90.00
_cell.angle_gamma   90.00
#
_symmetry.space_group_name_H-M   'P 1'
#
loop_
_entity.id
_entity.type
_entity.pdbx_description
1 polymer ?
#
loop_
_entity_poly.entity_id
_entity_poly.type
_entity_poly.pdbx_seq_one_letter_code
_entity_poly.pdbx_strand_id
1 'polypeptide(L)' 'MTEITKGIVNAVKDRMDESLLLAIIFFIGHIIIAMTVVSIITGASIWEAGIVAIVEPAVNSVWFYVLHKLWKKI' A
#
# COMPACT_ATOMS: atom_id res chain seq x y z
N MET A 1 17.06 21.91 21.55
CA MET A 1 16.90 20.72 20.66
C MET A 1 15.58 19.97 20.89
N THR A 2 14.96 20.03 22.09
CA THR A 2 13.70 19.34 22.40
C THR A 2 12.43 20.01 21.85
N GLU A 3 12.43 21.33 21.65
CA GLU A 3 11.27 22.07 21.13
C GLU A 3 11.04 21.85 19.63
N ILE A 4 12.12 21.81 18.82
CA ILE A 4 12.00 21.54 17.38
C ILE A 4 11.47 20.11 17.14
N THR A 5 12.00 19.13 17.87
CA THR A 5 11.49 17.74 17.80
C THR A 5 10.03 17.65 18.24
N LYS A 6 9.63 18.32 19.33
CA LYS A 6 8.23 18.34 19.78
C LYS A 6 7.30 19.05 18.80
N GLY A 7 7.74 20.16 18.20
CA GLY A 7 6.97 20.90 17.20
C GLY A 7 6.75 20.09 15.92
N ILE A 8 7.79 19.42 15.42
CA ILE A 8 7.69 18.52 14.26
C ILE A 8 6.77 17.35 14.57
N VAL A 9 6.92 16.71 15.74
CA VAL A 9 6.08 15.56 16.14
C VAL A 9 4.61 15.97 16.27
N ASN A 10 4.31 17.13 16.88
CA ASN A 10 2.94 17.62 16.98
C ASN A 10 2.36 18.02 15.63
N ALA A 11 3.14 18.66 14.74
CA ALA A 11 2.69 19.01 13.39
C ALA A 11 2.45 17.76 12.53
N VAL A 12 3.27 16.72 12.66
CA VAL A 12 3.05 15.44 11.99
C VAL A 12 1.80 14.76 12.55
N LYS A 13 1.61 14.76 13.87
CA LYS A 13 0.43 14.17 14.52
C LYS A 13 -0.88 14.87 14.13
N ASP A 14 -0.84 16.18 13.94
CA ASP A 14 -1.98 16.99 13.49
C ASP A 14 -2.31 16.78 12.00
N ARG A 15 -1.33 16.34 11.20
CA ARG A 15 -1.49 16.02 9.76
C ARG A 15 -1.74 14.54 9.48
N MET A 16 -1.59 13.68 10.48
CA MET A 16 -1.78 12.25 10.32
C MET A 16 -3.24 11.92 10.60
N ASP A 17 -4.08 12.11 9.59
CA ASP A 17 -5.48 11.71 9.64
C ASP A 17 -5.58 10.21 9.98
N GLU A 18 -6.54 9.83 10.82
CA GLU A 18 -6.74 8.41 11.23
C GLU A 18 -6.86 7.49 10.00
N SER A 19 -7.39 8.01 8.89
CA SER A 19 -7.49 7.30 7.61
C SER A 19 -6.14 6.96 6.98
N LEU A 20 -5.11 7.80 7.12
CA LEU A 20 -3.77 7.52 6.60
C LEU A 20 -3.11 6.38 7.41
N LEU A 21 -3.24 6.44 8.74
CA LEU A 21 -2.75 5.38 9.62
C LEU A 21 -3.44 4.04 9.31
N LEU A 22 -4.76 4.06 9.17
CA LEU A 22 -5.53 2.87 8.79
C LEU A 22 -5.11 2.32 7.43
N ALA A 23 -4.86 3.19 6.44
CA ALA A 23 -4.43 2.78 5.11
C ALA A 23 -3.05 2.09 5.14
N ILE A 24 -2.11 2.60 5.92
CA ILE A 24 -0.78 1.99 6.08
C ILE A 24 -0.89 0.62 6.75
N ILE A 25 -1.65 0.51 7.83
CA ILE A 25 -1.87 -0.76 8.54
C ILE A 25 -2.53 -1.78 7.62
N PHE A 26 -3.56 -1.35 6.88
CA PHE A 26 -4.26 -2.19 5.91
C PHE A 26 -3.33 -2.68 4.80
N PHE A 27 -2.47 -1.81 4.27
CA PHE A 27 -1.51 -2.15 3.22
C PHE A 27 -0.47 -3.18 3.69
N ILE A 28 0.08 -3.00 4.90
CA ILE A 28 1.01 -3.97 5.50
C ILE A 28 0.31 -5.32 5.71
N GLY A 29 -0.92 -5.30 6.23
CA GLY A 29 -1.74 -6.50 6.39
C GLY A 29 -1.98 -7.22 5.07
N HIS A 30 -2.32 -6.48 4.01
CA HIS A 30 -2.50 -7.03 2.66
C HIS A 30 -1.25 -7.76 2.18
N ILE A 31 -0.07 -7.15 2.32
CA ILE A 31 1.20 -7.77 1.89
C ILE A 31 1.43 -9.10 2.62
N ILE A 32 1.24 -9.15 3.94
CA ILE A 32 1.44 -10.37 4.74
C ILE A 32 0.47 -11.47 4.32
N ILE A 33 -0.81 -11.13 4.14
CA ILE A 33 -1.84 -12.09 3.75
C ILE A 33 -1.57 -12.59 2.33
N ALA A 34 -1.29 -11.70 1.38
CA ALA A 34 -1.03 -12.04 -0.02
C ALA A 34 0.21 -12.95 -0.15
N MET A 35 1.31 -12.63 0.54
CA MET A 35 2.50 -13.47 0.55
C MET A 35 2.20 -14.89 1.06
N THR A 36 1.44 -14.99 2.15
CA THR A 36 1.08 -16.27 2.77
C THR A 36 0.17 -17.08 1.84
N VAL A 37 -0.88 -16.47 1.30
CA VAL A 37 -1.85 -17.13 0.43
C VAL A 37 -1.19 -17.59 -0.88
N VAL A 38 -0.42 -16.71 -1.53
CA VAL A 38 0.27 -17.05 -2.79
C VAL A 38 1.26 -18.18 -2.57
N SER A 39 2.10 -18.09 -1.53
CA SER A 39 3.08 -19.13 -1.23
C SER A 39 2.41 -20.48 -0.92
N ILE A 40 1.29 -20.50 -0.19
CA ILE A 40 0.54 -21.75 0.08
C ILE A 40 -0.08 -22.34 -1.18
N ILE A 41 -0.72 -21.50 -2.02
CA ILE A 41 -1.48 -21.97 -3.19
C ILE A 41 -0.56 -22.40 -4.33
N THR A 42 0.50 -21.63 -4.58
CA THR A 42 1.40 -21.87 -5.74
C THR A 42 2.68 -22.61 -5.36
N GLY A 43 3.02 -22.71 -4.08
CA GLY A 43 4.31 -23.24 -3.63
C GLY A 43 5.50 -22.32 -3.94
N ALA A 44 5.25 -21.09 -4.40
CA ALA A 44 6.27 -20.11 -4.72
C ALA A 44 6.99 -19.64 -3.46
N SER A 45 8.26 -19.24 -3.61
CA SER A 45 9.03 -18.71 -2.49
C SER A 45 8.38 -17.43 -1.94
N ILE A 46 8.59 -17.14 -0.65
CA ILE A 46 8.10 -15.92 0.00
C ILE A 46 8.59 -14.66 -0.75
N TRP A 47 9.76 -14.74 -1.37
CA TRP A 47 10.33 -13.65 -2.18
C TRP A 47 9.52 -13.39 -3.45
N GLU A 48 9.18 -14.45 -4.19
CA GLU A 48 8.34 -14.33 -5.40
C GLU A 48 6.93 -13.85 -5.03
N ALA A 49 6.35 -14.40 -3.96
CA ALA A 49 5.05 -13.99 -3.45
C ALA A 49 5.03 -12.52 -2.98
N GLY A 50 6.12 -12.04 -2.38
CA GLY A 50 6.27 -10.64 -1.95
C GLY A 50 6.36 -9.66 -3.12
N ILE A 51 7.08 -10.04 -4.19
CA ILE A 51 7.13 -9.23 -5.42
C ILE A 51 5.74 -9.14 -6.04
N VAL A 52 5.02 -10.27 -6.15
CA VAL A 52 3.66 -10.30 -6.70
C VAL A 52 2.71 -9.43 -5.88
N ALA A 53 2.77 -9.50 -4.55
CA ALA A 53 1.92 -8.72 -3.64
C ALA A 53 2.06 -7.19 -3.81
N ILE A 54 3.17 -6.70 -4.37
CA ILE A 54 3.39 -5.27 -4.66
C ILE A 54 3.09 -4.97 -6.14
N VAL A 55 3.52 -5.83 -7.05
CA VAL A 55 3.39 -5.62 -8.49
C VAL A 55 1.94 -5.71 -8.93
N GLU A 56 1.15 -6.65 -8.42
CA GLU A 56 -0.26 -6.83 -8.76
C GLU A 56 -1.09 -5.55 -8.51
N PRO A 57 -1.10 -4.95 -7.29
CA PRO A 57 -1.84 -3.71 -7.06
C PRO A 57 -1.29 -2.52 -7.86
N ALA A 58 0.01 -2.47 -8.15
CA ALA A 58 0.58 -1.43 -9.00
C ALA A 58 0.12 -1.53 -10.46
N VAL A 59 0.18 -2.72 -11.06
CA VAL A 59 -0.29 -2.98 -12.41
C VAL A 59 -1.79 -2.75 -12.52
N ASN A 60 -2.57 -3.20 -11.52
CA ASN A 60 -4.01 -2.96 -11.48
C ASN A 60 -4.35 -1.46 -11.42
N SER A 61 -3.57 -0.67 -10.68
CA SER A 61 -3.73 0.79 -10.63
C SER A 61 -3.44 1.45 -11.99
N VAL A 62 -2.40 1.00 -12.70
CA VAL A 62 -2.08 1.49 -14.06
C VAL A 62 -3.20 1.12 -15.04
N TRP A 63 -3.70 -0.11 -15.00
CA TRP A 63 -4.82 -0.53 -15.83
C TRP A 63 -6.09 0.28 -15.56
N PHE A 64 -6.40 0.51 -14.28
CA PHE A 64 -7.51 1.38 -13.89
C PHE A 64 -7.36 2.80 -14.45
N TYR A 65 -6.17 3.37 -14.43
CA TYR A 65 -5.90 4.67 -15.05
C TYR A 65 -6.15 4.66 -16.57
N VAL A 66 -5.71 3.62 -17.29
CA VAL A 66 -5.96 3.46 -18.73
C VAL A 66 -7.46 3.36 -19.01
N LEU A 67 -8.18 2.51 -18.28
CA LEU A 67 -9.64 2.39 -18.40
C LEU A 67 -10.34 3.72 -18.14
N HIS A 68 -9.98 4.42 -17.06
CA HIS A 68 -10.56 5.71 -16.72
C HIS A 68 -10.30 6.76 -17.82
N LYS A 69 -9.11 6.75 -18.43
CA LYS A 69 -8.76 7.64 -19.54
C LYS A 69 -9.55 7.32 -20.81
N LEU A 70 -9.80 6.04 -21.11
CA LEU A 70 -10.64 5.63 -22.23
C LEU A 70 -12.11 5.98 -22.01
N TRP A 71 -12.62 5.77 -20.80
CA TRP A 71 -14.01 6.07 -20.44
C TRP A 71 -14.31 7.56 -20.43
N LYS A 72 -13.38 8.41 -19.96
CA LYS A 72 -13.53 9.87 -20.06
C LYS A 72 -13.56 10.42 -21.49
N LYS A 73 -13.22 9.59 -22.48
CA LYS A 73 -13.18 9.95 -23.90
C LYS A 73 -14.43 9.48 -24.67
N ILE A 74 -15.32 8.75 -24.00
CA ILE A 74 -16.72 8.48 -24.41
C ILE A 74 -17.61 9.54 -23.77
#